data_AF-A0A8S3YCE4-F1
#
_entry.id   AF-A0A8S3YCE4-F1
#
_cell.length_a   1.000
_cell.length_b   1.000
_cell.length_c   1.000
_cell.angle_alpha   90.00
_cell.angle_beta   90.00
_cell.angle_gamma   90.00
#
_symmetry.space_group_name_H-M   'P 1'
#
loop_
_entity.id
_entity.type
_entity.pdbx_description
1 polymer ?
#
loop_
_entity_poly.entity_id
_entity_poly.type
_entity_poly.pdbx_seq_one_letter_code
_entity_poly.pdbx_strand_id
1 'polypeptide(L)'
;MKHPSLWLVLKMTRIWMRCSDRRKDWKTPMLDFIRKKKEKEDKKTGKKKKNELPKYKGPLPPPNRFNIQPGYRWDGVDRSNGFEKKIFASQANKKAIQEIAYKWSTEDM
;
A
#
# COMPACT_ATOMS: atom_id res chain seq x y z
N MET A 1 -4.72 42.01 0.09
CA MET A 1 -4.58 40.72 0.81
C MET A 1 -5.93 40.02 0.79
N LYS A 2 -6.08 38.92 0.03
CA LYS A 2 -7.36 38.20 -0.08
C LYS A 2 -7.40 37.11 1.00
N HIS A 3 -8.26 37.25 1.99
CA HIS A 3 -8.47 36.20 2.99
C HIS A 3 -9.11 34.98 2.30
N PRO A 4 -8.58 33.75 2.50
CA PRO A 4 -9.24 32.55 2.00
C PRO A 4 -10.62 32.43 2.66
N SER A 5 -11.63 32.09 1.87
CA SER A 5 -12.98 31.89 2.40
C SER A 5 -12.97 30.79 3.47
N LEU A 6 -13.76 30.96 4.53
CA LEU A 6 -13.93 29.99 5.61
C LEU A 6 -14.16 28.56 5.09
N TRP A 7 -14.84 28.43 3.95
CA TRP A 7 -15.11 27.16 3.29
C TRP A 7 -13.84 26.46 2.78
N LEU A 8 -12.88 27.23 2.25
CA LEU A 8 -11.60 26.72 1.79
C LEU A 8 -10.71 26.28 2.96
N VAL A 9 -10.73 27.06 4.06
CA VAL A 9 -10.04 26.72 5.30
C VAL A 9 -10.64 25.46 5.95
N LEU A 10 -11.97 25.34 5.99
CA LEU A 10 -12.69 24.15 6.45
C LEU A 10 -12.44 22.91 5.57
N LYS A 11 -12.35 23.08 4.24
CA LYS A 11 -11.98 21.98 3.34
C LYS A 11 -10.53 21.52 3.56
N MET A 12 -9.58 22.46 3.64
CA MET A 12 -8.17 22.13 3.84
C MET A 12 -7.92 21.46 5.19
N THR A 13 -8.53 21.95 6.28
CA THR A 13 -8.44 21.32 7.61
C THR A 13 -9.04 19.92 7.63
N ARG A 14 -10.19 19.71 6.97
CA ARG A 14 -10.82 18.38 6.85
C ARG A 14 -10.00 17.40 6.01
N ILE A 15 -9.35 17.87 4.94
CA ILE A 15 -8.45 17.05 4.10
C ILE A 15 -7.17 16.70 4.87
N TRP A 16 -6.59 17.64 5.60
CA TRP A 16 -5.39 17.42 6.41
C TRP A 16 -5.65 16.42 7.56
N MET A 17 -6.80 16.55 8.22
CA MET A 17 -7.24 15.62 9.27
C MET A 17 -7.52 14.20 8.73
N ARG A 18 -8.10 14.08 7.52
CA ARG A 18 -8.29 12.79 6.80
C ARG A 18 -6.95 12.15 6.40
N CYS A 19 -5.92 12.96 6.11
CA CYS A 19 -4.60 12.46 5.71
C CYS A 19 -3.78 11.98 6.93
N SER A 20 -3.84 12.69 8.05
CA SER A 20 -3.13 12.33 9.30
C SER A 20 -3.60 10.99 9.89
N ASP A 21 -4.89 10.68 9.75
CA ASP A 21 -5.56 9.46 10.25
C ASP A 21 -5.26 8.18 9.42
N ARG A 22 -4.43 8.28 8.37
CA ARG A 22 -4.04 7.12 7.55
C ARG A 22 -2.78 6.39 8.07
N ARG A 23 -2.19 6.85 9.19
CA ARG A 23 -1.13 6.13 9.89
C ARG A 23 -1.72 4.93 10.62
N LYS A 24 -1.68 3.76 9.97
CA LYS A 24 -1.97 2.48 10.62
C LYS A 24 -0.79 2.10 11.51
N ASP A 25 -0.78 2.63 12.72
CA ASP A 25 0.15 2.20 13.75
C ASP A 25 -0.27 0.81 14.25
N TRP A 26 0.54 -0.19 13.89
CA TRP A 26 0.30 -1.61 14.15
C TRP A 26 0.27 -2.00 15.64
N LYS A 27 0.65 -1.08 16.53
CA LYS A 27 0.84 -1.29 17.98
C LYS A 27 -0.03 -0.38 18.86
N THR A 28 -1.21 0.05 18.40
CA THR A 28 -2.11 0.87 19.23
C THR A 28 -3.26 0.02 19.82
N PRO A 29 -3.52 0.09 21.14
CA PRO A 29 -4.61 -0.67 21.76
C PRO A 29 -5.99 -0.30 21.19
N MET A 30 -6.15 0.95 20.74
CA MET A 30 -7.37 1.44 20.11
C MET A 30 -7.69 0.74 18.78
N LEU A 31 -6.67 0.35 18.00
CA LEU A 31 -6.87 -0.37 16.73
C LEU A 31 -7.51 -1.75 16.97
N ASP A 32 -7.12 -2.43 18.04
CA ASP A 32 -7.70 -3.73 18.43
C ASP A 32 -9.16 -3.59 18.87
N PHE A 33 -9.49 -2.52 19.61
CA PHE A 33 -10.88 -2.20 19.94
C PHE A 33 -11.73 -1.92 18.68
N ILE A 34 -11.19 -1.15 17.74
CA ILE A 34 -11.87 -0.83 16.47
C ILE A 34 -12.09 -2.12 15.63
N ARG A 35 -11.10 -3.01 15.55
CA ARG A 35 -11.21 -4.32 14.87
C ARG A 35 -12.30 -5.18 15.52
N LYS A 36 -12.24 -5.37 16.84
CA LYS A 36 -13.25 -6.14 17.61
C LYS A 36 -14.66 -5.57 17.44
N LYS A 37 -14.80 -4.24 17.39
CA LYS A 37 -16.10 -3.59 17.18
C LYS A 37 -16.63 -3.86 15.78
N LYS A 38 -15.80 -3.70 14.73
CA LYS A 38 -16.18 -4.00 13.34
C LYS A 38 -16.58 -5.46 13.15
N GLU A 39 -15.82 -6.40 13.72
CA GLU A 39 -16.16 -7.84 13.67
C GLU A 39 -17.53 -8.14 14.32
N LYS A 40 -17.87 -7.48 15.42
CA LYS A 40 -19.19 -7.62 16.07
C LYS A 40 -20.31 -7.03 15.20
N GLU A 41 -20.07 -5.89 14.55
CA GLU A 41 -21.03 -5.25 13.64
C GLU A 41 -21.27 -6.07 12.37
N ASP A 42 -20.21 -6.65 11.79
CA ASP A 42 -20.28 -7.52 10.61
C ASP A 42 -21.07 -8.81 10.91
N LYS A 43 -20.90 -9.38 12.11
CA LYS A 43 -21.69 -10.53 12.60
C LYS A 43 -23.16 -10.18 12.79
N LYS A 44 -23.47 -9.00 13.34
CA LYS A 44 -24.85 -8.54 13.59
C LYS A 44 -25.61 -8.18 12.32
N THR A 45 -24.94 -7.56 11.35
CA THR A 45 -25.57 -7.10 10.11
C THR A 45 -25.69 -8.18 9.04
N GLY A 46 -25.19 -9.40 9.29
CA GLY A 46 -25.23 -10.49 8.31
C GLY A 46 -24.46 -10.18 7.02
N LYS A 47 -23.65 -9.10 7.00
CA LYS A 47 -22.73 -8.75 5.92
C LYS A 47 -21.57 -9.75 5.90
N LYS A 48 -21.87 -11.01 5.60
CA LYS A 48 -20.86 -11.93 5.07
C LYS A 48 -20.29 -11.24 3.84
N LYS A 49 -18.99 -10.98 3.85
CA LYS A 49 -18.24 -10.37 2.76
C LYS A 49 -18.72 -10.97 1.44
N LYS A 50 -19.44 -10.14 0.70
CA LYS A 50 -20.20 -10.46 -0.51
C LYS A 50 -19.33 -11.33 -1.42
N ASN A 51 -19.58 -12.64 -1.46
CA ASN A 51 -18.96 -13.65 -2.32
C ASN A 51 -17.56 -13.25 -2.82
N GLU A 52 -16.58 -13.14 -1.91
CA GLU A 52 -15.20 -12.94 -2.34
C GLU A 52 -14.81 -14.16 -3.16
N LEU A 53 -14.52 -13.97 -4.45
CA LEU A 53 -13.97 -15.04 -5.28
C LEU A 53 -12.78 -15.66 -4.53
N PRO A 54 -12.60 -16.99 -4.60
CA PRO A 54 -11.49 -17.63 -3.93
C PRO A 54 -10.20 -16.89 -4.30
N LYS A 55 -9.43 -16.54 -3.29
CA LYS A 55 -8.10 -15.93 -3.45
C LYS A 55 -7.07 -17.04 -3.36
N TYR A 56 -5.93 -16.81 -3.98
CA TYR A 56 -4.78 -17.69 -3.84
C TYR A 56 -4.35 -17.77 -2.36
N LYS A 57 -4.15 -19.01 -1.86
CA LYS A 57 -3.83 -19.31 -0.45
C LYS A 57 -2.39 -19.79 -0.24
N GLY A 58 -1.58 -19.88 -1.28
CA GLY A 58 -0.25 -20.46 -1.23
C GLY A 58 0.86 -19.46 -0.86
N PRO A 59 2.15 -19.87 -1.01
CA PRO A 59 3.30 -19.02 -0.71
C PRO A 59 3.29 -17.72 -1.52
N LEU A 60 3.92 -16.67 -1.01
CA LEU A 60 3.89 -15.37 -1.66
C LEU A 60 4.43 -15.47 -3.10
N PRO A 61 3.66 -15.02 -4.11
CA PRO A 61 4.11 -15.03 -5.50
C PRO A 61 5.34 -14.13 -5.69
N PRO A 62 6.22 -14.45 -6.65
CA PRO A 62 7.20 -13.50 -7.13
C PRO A 62 6.53 -12.17 -7.50
N PRO A 63 7.14 -11.02 -7.15
CA PRO A 63 6.56 -9.72 -7.48
C PRO A 63 6.51 -9.54 -9.00
N ASN A 64 5.37 -9.06 -9.49
CA ASN A 64 5.15 -8.70 -10.88
C ASN A 64 5.08 -7.17 -11.00
N ARG A 65 5.61 -6.61 -12.09
CA ARG A 65 5.50 -5.18 -12.43
C ARG A 65 4.07 -4.63 -12.34
N PHE A 66 3.06 -5.45 -12.61
CA PHE A 66 1.66 -5.03 -12.61
C PHE A 66 0.92 -5.25 -11.28
N ASN A 67 1.60 -5.75 -10.24
CA ASN A 67 0.98 -6.04 -8.93
C ASN A 67 -0.29 -6.91 -8.99
N ILE A 68 -0.47 -7.69 -10.07
CA ILE A 68 -1.61 -8.58 -10.26
C ILE A 68 -1.43 -9.80 -9.36
N GLN A 69 -2.48 -10.15 -8.61
CA GLN A 69 -2.48 -11.35 -7.80
C GLN A 69 -2.71 -12.59 -8.66
N PRO A 70 -2.05 -13.72 -8.34
CA PRO A 70 -2.30 -14.97 -9.03
C PRO A 70 -3.73 -15.45 -8.80
N GLY A 71 -4.25 -16.21 -9.78
CA GLY A 71 -5.55 -16.85 -9.65
C GLY A 71 -5.58 -17.90 -8.53
N TYR A 72 -6.79 -18.25 -8.07
CA TYR A 72 -6.99 -19.19 -6.96
C TYR A 72 -6.45 -20.61 -7.20
N ARG A 73 -6.33 -21.01 -8.46
CA ARG A 73 -5.84 -22.34 -8.89
C ARG A 73 -4.34 -22.35 -9.19
N TRP A 74 -3.65 -21.23 -8.97
CA TRP A 74 -2.22 -21.20 -9.20
C TRP A 74 -1.52 -22.14 -8.22
N ASP A 75 -0.53 -22.87 -8.71
CA ASP A 75 0.17 -23.93 -7.98
C ASP A 75 1.26 -23.37 -7.04
N GLY A 76 1.66 -22.11 -7.23
CA GLY A 76 2.75 -21.48 -6.46
C GLY A 76 4.15 -21.76 -6.98
N VAL A 77 4.29 -22.66 -7.94
CA VAL A 77 5.56 -22.92 -8.63
C VAL A 77 5.78 -21.85 -9.70
N ASP A 78 6.90 -21.13 -9.58
CA ASP A 78 7.36 -20.18 -10.59
C ASP A 78 7.86 -20.93 -11.82
N ARG A 79 7.21 -20.70 -12.97
CA ARG A 79 7.56 -21.27 -14.28
C ARG A 79 8.07 -20.20 -15.25
N SER A 80 8.61 -19.10 -14.72
CA SER A 80 9.07 -17.96 -15.53
C SER A 80 10.53 -18.10 -15.99
N ASN A 81 10.90 -17.28 -16.98
CA ASN A 81 12.30 -17.11 -17.45
C ASN A 81 13.13 -16.16 -16.54
N GLY A 82 12.59 -15.74 -15.38
CA GLY A 82 13.25 -14.78 -14.49
C GLY A 82 13.37 -13.36 -15.03
N PHE A 83 12.61 -12.98 -16.06
CA PHE A 83 12.61 -11.63 -16.64
C PHE A 83 12.23 -10.56 -15.62
N GLU A 84 11.15 -10.77 -14.85
CA GLU A 84 10.69 -9.84 -13.82
C GLU A 84 11.80 -9.57 -12.78
N LYS A 85 12.49 -10.63 -12.33
CA LYS A 85 13.62 -10.51 -11.39
C LYS A 85 14.74 -9.64 -11.95
N LYS A 86 15.09 -9.81 -13.23
CA LYS A 86 16.12 -9.01 -13.92
C LYS A 86 15.72 -7.53 -14.02
N ILE A 87 14.46 -7.26 -14.33
CA ILE A 87 13.93 -5.89 -14.43
C ILE A 87 13.98 -5.19 -13.07
N PHE A 88 13.56 -5.84 -11.99
CA PHE A 88 13.63 -5.25 -10.64
C PHE A 88 15.08 -4.97 -10.22
N ALA A 89 16.01 -5.87 -10.51
CA ALA A 89 17.44 -5.66 -10.24
C ALA A 89 17.99 -4.46 -11.03
N SER A 90 17.68 -4.36 -12.32
CA SER A 90 18.09 -3.22 -13.16
C SER A 90 17.52 -1.89 -12.67
N GLN A 91 16.24 -1.87 -12.28
CA GLN A 91 15.60 -0.69 -11.71
C GLN A 91 16.23 -0.26 -10.38
N ALA A 92 16.57 -1.20 -9.50
CA ALA A 92 17.26 -0.92 -8.24
C ALA A 92 18.66 -0.35 -8.49
N ASN A 93 19.42 -0.94 -9.41
CA ASN A 93 20.75 -0.46 -9.77
C ASN A 93 20.71 0.96 -10.35
N LYS A 94 19.74 1.24 -11.23
CA LYS A 94 19.56 2.58 -11.81
C LYS A 94 19.28 3.63 -10.73
N LYS A 95 18.43 3.31 -9.74
CA LYS A 95 18.15 4.21 -8.61
C LYS A 95 19.39 4.42 -7.74
N ALA A 96 20.12 3.36 -7.43
CA ALA A 96 21.37 3.46 -6.65
C ALA A 96 22.40 4.36 -7.34
N ILE A 97 22.59 4.22 -8.66
CA ILE A 97 23.49 5.08 -9.44
C ILE A 97 23.03 6.54 -9.41
N GLN A 98 21.73 6.80 -9.55
CA GLN A 98 21.17 8.16 -9.48
C GLN A 98 21.41 8.80 -8.12
N GLU A 99 21.23 8.05 -7.03
CA GLU A 99 21.48 8.54 -5.66
C GLU A 99 22.97 8.83 -5.42
N ILE A 100 23.86 7.97 -5.93
CA ILE A 100 25.31 8.19 -5.88
C ILE A 100 25.66 9.45 -6.67
N ALA A 101 25.22 9.55 -7.92
CA ALA A 101 25.51 10.70 -8.78
C ALA A 101 25.01 12.01 -8.16
N TYR A 102 23.82 12.00 -7.54
CA TYR A 102 23.30 13.15 -6.81
C TYR A 102 24.23 13.57 -5.67
N LYS A 103 24.61 12.63 -4.79
CA LYS A 103 25.53 12.91 -3.68
C LYS A 103 26.86 13.48 -4.15
N TRP A 104 27.42 12.95 -5.24
CA TRP A 104 28.68 13.43 -5.82
C TRP A 104 28.56 14.84 -6.39
N SER A 105 27.41 15.16 -6.99
CA SER A 105 27.16 16.50 -7.55
C SER A 105 26.94 17.58 -6.48
N THR A 106 26.51 17.20 -5.28
CA THR A 106 26.16 18.15 -4.21
C THR A 106 27.27 18.41 -3.21
N GLU A 107 28.39 17.69 -3.28
CA GLU A 107 29.46 17.79 -2.27
C GLU A 107 30.28 19.11 -2.39
N ASP A 108 30.33 19.73 -3.57
CA ASP A 108 31.13 20.93 -3.86
C ASP A 108 30.29 22.23 -4.03
N MET A 109 29.00 22.18 -3.64
CA MET A 109 28.05 23.32 -3.68
C MET A 109 27.59 23.69 -2.27
#